data_AF-A0A396ZPR7-F1
#
_entry.id   AF-A0A396ZPR7-F1
#
_cell.length_a   1.000
_cell.length_b   1.000
_cell.length_c   1.000
_cell.angle_alpha   90.00
_cell.angle_beta   90.00
_cell.angle_gamma   90.00
#
_symmetry.space_group_name_H-M   'P 1'
#
loop_
_entity.id
_entity.type
_entity.pdbx_description
1 polymer ?
#
loop_
_entity_poly.entity_id
_entity_poly.type
_entity_poly.pdbx_seq_one_letter_code
_entity_poly.pdbx_strand_id
1 'polypeptide(L)'
;MGVHNAKNEKQRMPKVTPEMKVAFRGWLHQDTMRTPKDMLRLLKEALAKQEIALLGNELLPTLQQIQGAVKTIRCKEFGHLSTTEAAEAELAKWVSLQVFPAIQYLMCFFHVMQKCWEHGRQMEWSEWDAVTEDIYFLHMSSSRDMLDVRMRNVHIKWGQGSVTMQRFRNYFYRQWLPPSK
;
A
#
# COMPACT_ATOMS: atom_id res chain seq x y z
N MET A 1 -5.59 -56.16 -2.21
CA MET A 1 -6.12 -54.98 -1.49
C MET A 1 -5.02 -54.42 -0.62
N GLY A 2 -4.72 -53.12 -0.73
CA GLY A 2 -3.66 -52.47 0.04
C GLY A 2 -3.08 -51.28 -0.73
N VAL A 3 -3.93 -50.31 -1.08
CA VAL A 3 -3.50 -49.06 -1.71
C VAL A 3 -2.72 -48.27 -0.67
N HIS A 4 -1.41 -48.11 -0.87
CA HIS A 4 -0.58 -47.24 -0.05
C HIS A 4 -1.06 -45.80 -0.20
N ASN A 5 -1.61 -45.29 0.89
CA ASN A 5 -2.14 -43.94 1.03
C ASN A 5 -0.96 -42.94 0.94
N ALA A 6 -0.85 -42.24 -0.19
CA ALA A 6 0.11 -41.15 -0.36
C ALA A 6 -0.19 -40.07 0.68
N LYS A 7 0.75 -39.90 1.61
CA LYS A 7 0.66 -38.91 2.68
C LYS A 7 0.47 -37.54 2.06
N ASN A 8 -0.62 -36.91 2.50
CA ASN A 8 -0.98 -35.53 2.30
C ASN A 8 0.10 -34.64 2.94
N GLU A 9 1.22 -34.43 2.24
CA GLU A 9 2.25 -33.46 2.61
C GLU A 9 1.62 -32.07 2.50
N LYS A 10 1.06 -31.58 3.61
CA LYS A 10 0.69 -30.17 3.75
C LYS A 10 1.95 -29.36 3.51
N GLN A 11 2.09 -28.84 2.29
CA GLN A 11 3.15 -27.93 1.88
C GLN A 11 3.24 -26.82 2.93
N ARG A 12 4.24 -26.86 3.80
CA ARG A 12 4.43 -25.88 4.86
C ARG A 12 4.65 -24.54 4.18
N MET A 13 3.72 -23.61 4.35
CA MET A 13 3.90 -22.25 3.84
C MET A 13 5.19 -21.67 4.47
N PRO A 14 6.04 -21.00 3.68
CA PRO A 14 7.22 -20.30 4.18
C PRO A 14 6.81 -19.37 5.33
N LYS A 15 7.61 -19.22 6.39
CA LYS A 15 7.34 -18.27 7.49
C LYS A 15 8.62 -17.55 7.89
N VAL A 16 8.48 -16.31 8.35
CA VAL A 16 9.63 -15.57 8.93
C VAL A 16 9.94 -16.17 10.30
N THR A 17 11.10 -16.83 10.41
CA THR A 17 11.56 -17.49 11.64
C THR A 17 12.03 -16.48 12.70
N PRO A 18 12.17 -16.88 13.98
CA PRO A 18 12.77 -16.03 15.01
C PRO A 18 14.17 -15.52 14.66
N GLU A 19 15.01 -16.35 14.04
CA GLU A 19 16.39 -16.02 13.67
C GLU A 19 16.42 -14.97 12.56
N MET A 20 15.52 -15.10 11.58
CA MET A 20 15.33 -14.06 10.56
C MET A 20 14.93 -12.72 11.20
N LYS A 21 14.06 -12.75 12.22
CA LYS A 21 13.69 -11.52 12.95
C LYS A 21 14.88 -10.91 13.68
N VAL A 22 15.77 -11.72 14.25
CA VAL A 22 17.02 -11.23 14.85
C VAL A 22 17.90 -10.55 13.80
N ALA A 23 18.09 -11.17 12.64
CA ALA A 23 18.83 -10.56 11.53
C ALA A 23 18.19 -9.24 11.05
N PHE A 24 16.86 -9.23 10.87
CA PHE A 24 16.11 -8.03 10.46
C PHE A 24 16.29 -6.89 11.46
N ARG A 25 16.27 -7.17 12.78
CA ARG A 25 16.56 -6.15 13.80
C ARG A 25 17.96 -5.59 13.65
N GLY A 26 18.96 -6.45 13.48
CA GLY A 26 20.34 -6.02 13.28
C GLY A 26 20.48 -5.09 12.07
N TRP A 27 19.88 -5.45 10.94
CA TRP A 27 19.91 -4.63 9.72
C TRP A 27 19.13 -3.33 9.85
N LEU A 28 18.01 -3.32 10.59
CA LEU A 28 17.24 -2.11 10.88
C LEU A 28 17.95 -1.17 11.85
N HIS A 29 18.73 -1.70 12.80
CA HIS A 29 19.56 -0.85 13.67
C HIS A 29 20.67 -0.14 12.89
N GLN A 30 21.20 -0.77 11.83
CA GLN A 30 22.19 -0.16 10.96
C GLN A 30 21.59 0.92 10.04
N ASP A 31 20.38 0.69 9.55
CA ASP A 31 19.65 1.64 8.72
C ASP A 31 18.14 1.41 8.89
N THR A 32 17.51 2.33 9.61
CA THR A 32 16.09 2.28 9.97
C THR A 32 15.18 2.43 8.76
N MET A 33 15.69 2.96 7.64
CA MET A 33 14.94 3.24 6.40
C MET A 33 14.94 2.07 5.42
N ARG A 34 15.75 1.02 5.64
CA ARG A 34 15.80 -0.17 4.77
C ARG A 34 14.41 -0.71 4.45
N THR A 35 14.12 -0.89 3.17
CA THR A 35 12.81 -1.38 2.75
C THR A 35 12.68 -2.89 2.97
N PRO A 36 11.45 -3.44 3.01
CA PRO A 36 11.25 -4.89 3.00
C PRO A 36 11.91 -5.60 1.79
N LYS A 37 12.09 -4.90 0.66
CA LYS A 37 12.83 -5.42 -0.49
C LYS A 37 14.33 -5.53 -0.21
N ASP A 38 14.90 -4.55 0.48
CA ASP A 38 16.29 -4.60 0.95
C ASP A 38 16.49 -5.75 1.93
N MET A 39 15.54 -5.97 2.85
CA MET A 39 15.58 -7.11 3.78
C MET A 39 15.57 -8.45 3.06
N LEU A 40 14.72 -8.59 2.03
CA LEU A 40 14.69 -9.79 1.20
C LEU A 40 16.02 -10.02 0.48
N ARG A 41 16.65 -8.95 -0.03
CA ARG A 41 17.96 -9.03 -0.69
C ARG A 41 19.04 -9.47 0.31
N LEU A 42 19.14 -8.82 1.48
CA LEU A 42 20.10 -9.16 2.52
C LEU A 42 19.90 -10.58 3.05
N LEU A 43 18.65 -11.05 3.16
CA LEU A 43 18.35 -12.42 3.56
C LEU A 43 18.87 -13.44 2.53
N LYS A 44 18.73 -13.15 1.23
CA LYS A 44 19.28 -14.00 0.17
C LYS A 44 20.82 -14.02 0.20
N GLU A 45 21.45 -12.87 0.43
CA GLU A 45 22.91 -12.75 0.53
C GLU A 45 23.46 -13.51 1.75
N ALA A 46 22.83 -13.32 2.92
CA ALA A 46 23.22 -14.03 4.14
C ALA A 46 22.99 -15.54 4.03
N LEU A 47 21.94 -15.97 3.32
CA LEU A 47 21.71 -17.38 2.99
C LEU A 47 22.81 -17.94 2.09
N ALA A 48 23.18 -17.21 1.02
CA ALA A 48 24.25 -17.63 0.12
C ALA A 48 25.61 -17.78 0.82
N LYS A 49 25.84 -16.98 1.88
CA LYS A 49 27.05 -17.03 2.71
C LYS A 49 26.97 -17.99 3.90
N GLN A 50 25.84 -18.68 4.08
CA GLN A 50 25.57 -19.54 5.25
C GLN A 50 25.70 -18.81 6.62
N GLU A 51 25.56 -17.47 6.62
CA GLU A 51 25.70 -16.64 7.84
C GLU A 51 24.51 -16.80 8.79
N ILE A 52 23.36 -17.26 8.28
CA ILE A 52 22.17 -17.55 9.08
C ILE A 52 22.09 -19.06 9.25
N ALA A 53 22.69 -19.54 10.34
CA ALA A 53 22.93 -20.95 10.65
C ALA A 53 21.68 -21.86 10.82
N LEU A 54 20.47 -21.34 10.64
CA LEU A 54 19.23 -21.98 11.09
C LEU A 54 18.13 -22.07 10.05
N LEU A 55 18.43 -21.85 8.77
CA LEU A 55 17.51 -22.19 7.69
C LEU A 55 17.60 -23.68 7.37
N GLY A 56 17.17 -24.52 8.31
CA GLY A 56 17.01 -25.95 8.09
C GLY A 56 15.98 -26.20 7.00
N ASN A 57 16.41 -26.41 5.75
CA ASN A 57 15.57 -26.74 4.59
C ASN A 57 14.30 -25.86 4.37
N GLU A 58 14.21 -24.69 4.99
CA GLU A 58 12.99 -23.88 4.95
C GLU A 58 12.98 -22.93 3.74
N LEU A 59 11.84 -22.93 3.04
CA LEU A 59 11.55 -22.06 1.91
C LEU A 59 11.70 -20.58 2.30
N LEU A 60 12.25 -19.77 1.39
CA LEU A 60 12.40 -18.33 1.60
C LEU A 60 11.02 -17.67 1.85
N PRO A 61 10.86 -16.83 2.88
CA PRO A 61 9.62 -16.11 3.12
C PRO A 61 9.24 -15.20 1.94
N THR A 62 7.95 -14.99 1.73
CA THR A 62 7.47 -14.06 0.72
C THR A 62 7.73 -12.61 1.15
N LEU A 63 7.78 -11.70 0.17
CA LEU A 63 7.94 -10.26 0.46
C LEU A 63 6.83 -9.74 1.40
N GLN A 64 5.61 -10.25 1.27
CA GLN A 64 4.48 -9.88 2.14
C GLN A 64 4.70 -10.30 3.59
N GLN A 65 5.30 -11.47 3.82
CA GLN A 65 5.61 -11.95 5.17
C GLN A 65 6.73 -11.14 5.80
N ILE A 66 7.75 -10.78 5.01
CA ILE A 66 8.83 -9.88 5.42
C ILE A 66 8.27 -8.49 5.75
N GLN A 67 7.39 -7.95 4.92
CA GLN A 67 6.69 -6.68 5.17
C GLN A 67 5.98 -6.70 6.53
N GLY A 68 5.21 -7.75 6.84
CA GLY A 68 4.52 -7.89 8.11
C GLY A 68 5.48 -7.96 9.31
N ALA A 69 6.57 -8.72 9.18
CA ALA A 69 7.59 -8.84 10.23
C ALA A 69 8.31 -7.51 10.49
N VAL A 70 8.77 -6.83 9.42
CA VAL A 70 9.47 -5.53 9.51
C VAL A 70 8.55 -4.46 10.07
N LYS A 71 7.28 -4.42 9.66
CA LYS A 71 6.27 -3.50 10.24
C LYS A 71 6.16 -3.72 11.75
N THR A 72 6.05 -4.97 12.18
CA THR A 72 5.92 -5.30 13.62
C THR A 72 7.15 -4.85 14.41
N ILE A 73 8.36 -5.13 13.91
CA ILE A 73 9.61 -4.72 14.56
C ILE A 73 9.68 -3.19 14.66
N ARG A 74 9.40 -2.48 13.56
CA ARG A 74 9.40 -1.01 13.53
C ARG A 74 8.44 -0.39 14.53
N CYS A 75 7.19 -0.86 14.55
CA CYS A 75 6.19 -0.31 15.46
C CYS A 75 6.51 -0.58 16.93
N LYS A 76 7.00 -1.79 17.26
CA LYS A 76 7.24 -2.18 18.67
C LYS A 76 8.58 -1.72 19.23
N GLU A 77 9.63 -1.71 18.41
CA GLU A 77 11.00 -1.55 18.88
C GLU A 77 11.60 -0.19 18.47
N PHE A 78 11.16 0.38 17.35
CA PHE A 78 11.69 1.65 16.83
C PHE A 78 10.71 2.82 16.99
N GLY A 79 9.56 2.61 17.64
CA GLY A 79 8.53 3.63 17.83
C GLY A 79 7.97 4.20 16.53
N HIS A 80 8.15 3.51 15.40
CA HIS A 80 7.61 3.94 14.11
C HIS A 80 6.08 3.82 14.15
N LEU A 81 5.43 4.97 14.24
CA LEU A 81 3.99 5.07 14.03
C LEU A 81 3.69 4.91 12.55
N SER A 82 2.53 4.33 12.24
CA SER A 82 2.02 4.46 10.88
C SER A 82 1.80 5.94 10.56
N THR A 83 1.96 6.32 9.29
CA THR A 83 1.67 7.69 8.84
C THR A 83 0.24 8.10 9.17
N THR A 84 -0.70 7.15 9.18
CA THR A 84 -2.08 7.38 9.62
C THR A 84 -2.15 7.77 11.10
N GLU A 85 -1.57 6.96 12.01
CA GLU A 85 -1.60 7.25 13.46
C GLU A 85 -0.88 8.56 13.80
N ALA A 86 0.24 8.84 13.14
CA ALA A 86 0.96 10.11 13.32
C ALA A 86 0.13 11.31 12.84
N ALA A 87 -0.56 11.18 11.70
CA ALA A 87 -1.44 12.22 11.18
C ALA A 87 -2.69 12.40 12.06
N GLU A 88 -3.27 11.33 12.60
CA GLU A 88 -4.38 11.36 13.55
C GLU A 88 -3.99 12.05 14.87
N ALA A 89 -2.83 11.71 15.42
CA ALA A 89 -2.33 12.31 16.65
C ALA A 89 -2.05 13.81 16.49
N GLU A 90 -1.49 14.22 15.35
CA GLU A 90 -1.28 15.64 15.05
C GLU A 90 -2.63 16.35 14.88
N LEU A 91 -3.57 15.77 14.13
CA LEU A 91 -4.90 16.33 13.91
C LEU A 91 -5.69 16.50 15.21
N ALA A 92 -5.59 15.55 16.14
CA ALA A 92 -6.24 15.66 17.45
C ALA A 92 -5.87 16.95 18.17
N LYS A 93 -4.62 17.43 18.01
CA LYS A 93 -4.19 18.73 18.55
C LYS A 93 -4.96 19.88 17.89
N TRP A 94 -5.08 19.89 16.56
CA TRP A 94 -5.78 20.93 15.81
C TRP A 94 -7.30 20.94 16.02
N VAL A 95 -7.92 19.77 16.14
CA VAL A 95 -9.36 19.62 16.44
C VAL A 95 -9.68 20.10 17.85
N SER A 96 -8.82 19.80 18.84
CA SER A 96 -8.98 20.28 20.22
C SER A 96 -8.96 21.81 20.33
N LEU A 97 -8.29 22.48 19.40
CA LEU A 97 -8.22 23.95 19.32
C LEU A 97 -9.45 24.58 18.63
N GLN A 98 -10.48 23.79 18.29
CA GLN A 98 -11.71 24.22 17.57
C GLN A 98 -11.46 24.93 16.23
N VAL A 99 -10.25 24.85 15.66
CA VAL A 99 -9.90 25.58 14.43
C VAL A 99 -10.59 24.98 13.20
N PHE A 100 -10.96 23.70 13.24
CA PHE A 100 -11.67 23.02 12.14
C PHE A 100 -12.63 21.94 12.68
N PRO A 101 -13.95 22.16 12.72
CA PRO A 101 -14.89 21.24 13.37
C PRO A 101 -15.19 19.95 12.59
N ALA A 102 -14.70 19.76 11.36
CA ALA A 102 -14.95 18.55 10.58
C ALA A 102 -13.91 18.30 9.49
N ILE A 103 -12.72 17.81 9.86
CA ILE A 103 -11.74 17.33 8.88
C ILE A 103 -12.04 15.85 8.58
N GLN A 104 -12.44 15.55 7.34
CA GLN A 104 -12.53 14.17 6.85
C GLN A 104 -11.24 13.81 6.11
N TYR A 105 -10.62 12.70 6.48
CA TYR A 105 -9.47 12.17 5.78
C TYR A 105 -9.90 11.67 4.39
N LEU A 106 -9.44 12.37 3.35
CA LEU A 106 -9.38 11.79 2.01
C LEU A 106 -8.10 10.95 1.90
N MET A 107 -8.19 9.82 1.19
CA MET A 107 -7.03 8.99 0.88
C MET A 107 -5.91 9.86 0.28
N CYS A 108 -4.68 9.72 0.75
CA CYS A 108 -3.55 10.54 0.29
C CYS A 108 -3.45 10.55 -1.25
N PHE A 109 -3.33 11.75 -1.83
CA PHE A 109 -3.22 11.96 -3.28
C PHE A 109 -2.18 11.02 -3.91
N PHE A 110 -0.99 10.90 -3.32
CA PHE A 110 0.06 10.02 -3.87
C PHE A 110 -0.33 8.54 -3.88
N HIS A 111 -1.05 8.05 -2.87
CA HIS A 111 -1.54 6.67 -2.87
C HIS A 111 -2.64 6.46 -3.90
N VAL A 112 -3.55 7.44 -4.05
CA VAL A 112 -4.58 7.40 -5.10
C VAL A 112 -3.92 7.40 -6.47
N MET A 113 -2.94 8.28 -6.73
CA MET A 113 -2.24 8.37 -8.00
C MET A 113 -1.44 7.11 -8.32
N GLN A 114 -0.76 6.52 -7.34
CA GLN A 114 -0.04 5.26 -7.54
C GLN A 114 -0.99 4.14 -7.99
N LYS A 115 -2.18 4.05 -7.37
CA LYS A 115 -3.19 3.06 -7.76
C LYS A 115 -3.87 3.39 -9.08
N CYS A 116 -4.14 4.65 -9.35
CA CYS A 116 -4.69 5.08 -10.64
C CYS A 116 -3.74 4.76 -11.79
N TRP A 117 -2.42 4.92 -11.59
CA TRP A 117 -1.43 4.57 -12.61
C TRP A 117 -1.47 3.09 -13.00
N GLU A 118 -1.62 2.18 -12.03
CA GLU A 118 -1.74 0.74 -12.29
C GLU A 118 -2.91 0.43 -13.24
N HIS A 119 -4.02 1.17 -13.12
CA HIS A 119 -5.23 1.01 -13.92
C HIS A 119 -5.29 1.89 -15.18
N GLY A 120 -4.47 2.94 -15.25
CA GLY A 120 -4.36 3.88 -16.38
C GLY A 120 -3.36 3.48 -17.45
N ARG A 121 -2.59 2.39 -17.27
CA ARG A 121 -1.48 1.99 -18.17
C ARG A 121 -1.83 1.77 -19.64
N GLN A 122 -3.11 1.64 -19.98
CA GLN A 122 -3.57 1.46 -21.36
C GLN A 122 -3.98 2.76 -22.05
N MET A 123 -3.94 3.89 -21.34
CA MET A 123 -4.23 5.20 -21.92
C MET A 123 -3.01 5.75 -22.67
N GLU A 124 -3.28 6.57 -23.66
CA GLU A 124 -2.27 7.46 -24.23
C GLU A 124 -1.81 8.47 -23.17
N TRP A 125 -0.57 8.97 -23.31
CA TRP A 125 -0.02 9.87 -22.30
C TRP A 125 -0.83 11.18 -22.21
N SER A 126 -1.29 11.74 -23.32
CA SER A 126 -2.16 12.93 -23.28
C SER A 126 -3.46 12.71 -22.50
N GLU A 127 -4.04 11.52 -22.57
CA GLU A 127 -5.23 11.17 -21.80
C GLU A 127 -4.92 10.97 -20.31
N TRP A 128 -3.81 10.29 -20.00
CA TRP A 128 -3.39 10.08 -18.62
C TRP A 128 -3.01 11.40 -17.95
N ASP A 129 -2.40 12.36 -18.67
CA ASP A 129 -2.10 13.69 -18.16
C ASP A 129 -3.38 14.49 -17.85
N ALA A 130 -4.38 14.44 -18.72
CA ALA A 130 -5.68 15.04 -18.45
C ALA A 130 -6.38 14.39 -17.24
N VAL A 131 -6.27 13.07 -17.08
CA VAL A 131 -6.83 12.33 -15.94
C VAL A 131 -6.12 12.71 -14.63
N THR A 132 -4.79 12.83 -14.62
CA THR A 132 -4.03 13.18 -13.42
C THR A 132 -4.38 14.58 -12.94
N GLU A 133 -4.53 15.53 -13.87
CA GLU A 133 -4.97 16.90 -13.59
C GLU A 133 -6.38 16.91 -13.00
N ASP A 134 -7.32 16.19 -13.60
CA ASP A 134 -8.69 16.08 -13.11
C ASP A 134 -8.75 15.45 -11.71
N ILE A 135 -7.94 14.41 -11.43
CA ILE A 135 -7.85 13.80 -10.10
C ILE A 135 -7.28 14.79 -9.08
N TYR A 136 -6.24 15.54 -9.43
CA TYR A 136 -5.69 16.59 -8.58
C TYR A 136 -6.75 17.66 -8.28
N PHE A 137 -7.49 18.10 -9.31
CA PHE A 137 -8.58 19.06 -9.16
C PHE A 137 -9.69 18.55 -8.23
N LEU A 138 -10.05 17.26 -8.29
CA LEU A 138 -10.98 16.65 -7.34
C LEU A 138 -10.42 16.67 -5.90
N HIS A 139 -9.13 16.34 -5.71
CA HIS A 139 -8.49 16.35 -4.39
C HIS A 139 -8.41 17.75 -3.77
N MET A 140 -8.23 18.78 -4.59
CA MET A 140 -8.16 20.17 -4.15
C MET A 140 -9.54 20.80 -3.91
N SER A 141 -10.58 20.01 -3.69
CA SER A 141 -11.93 20.52 -3.39
C SER A 141 -11.99 20.97 -1.93
N SER A 142 -12.38 22.22 -1.71
CA SER A 142 -12.43 22.82 -0.36
C SER A 142 -13.73 22.52 0.39
N SER A 143 -14.74 21.97 -0.28
CA SER A 143 -16.02 21.59 0.32
C SER A 143 -16.65 20.39 -0.40
N ARG A 144 -17.64 19.77 0.24
CA ARG A 144 -18.40 18.67 -0.36
C ARG A 144 -19.17 19.11 -1.61
N ASP A 145 -19.82 20.26 -1.56
CA ASP A 145 -20.56 20.80 -2.71
C ASP A 145 -19.64 21.06 -3.91
N MET A 146 -18.44 21.59 -3.66
CA MET A 146 -17.44 21.80 -4.69
C MET A 146 -16.98 20.47 -5.28
N LEU A 147 -16.72 19.48 -4.42
CA LEU A 147 -16.37 18.13 -4.86
C LEU A 147 -17.48 17.53 -5.73
N ASP A 148 -18.74 17.60 -5.31
CA ASP A 148 -19.86 17.01 -6.05
C ASP A 148 -20.05 17.67 -7.43
N VAL A 149 -19.86 18.99 -7.55
CA VAL A 149 -19.87 19.70 -8.84
C VAL A 149 -18.72 19.22 -9.73
N ARG A 150 -17.49 19.17 -9.20
CA ARG A 150 -16.30 18.73 -9.94
C ARG A 150 -16.42 17.28 -10.38
N MET A 151 -16.93 16.41 -9.52
CA MET A 151 -17.21 15.01 -9.82
C MET A 151 -18.15 14.87 -11.01
N ARG A 152 -19.28 15.61 -11.04
CA ARG A 152 -20.19 15.56 -12.18
C ARG A 152 -19.50 15.93 -13.49
N ASN A 153 -18.72 17.01 -13.48
CA ASN A 153 -18.02 17.50 -14.67
C ASN A 153 -16.96 16.50 -15.16
N VAL A 154 -16.13 15.97 -14.25
CA VAL A 154 -15.10 14.98 -14.57
C VAL A 154 -15.74 13.67 -15.07
N HIS A 155 -16.83 13.22 -14.44
CA HIS A 155 -17.56 12.03 -14.87
C HIS A 155 -18.10 12.14 -16.30
N ILE A 156 -18.62 13.31 -16.67
CA ILE A 156 -19.09 13.62 -18.03
C ILE A 156 -17.90 13.66 -19.00
N LYS A 157 -16.85 14.43 -18.67
CA LYS A 157 -15.64 14.58 -19.49
C LYS A 157 -15.02 13.22 -19.83
N TRP A 158 -14.77 12.39 -18.82
CA TRP A 158 -14.20 11.05 -19.04
C TRP A 158 -15.18 10.09 -19.73
N GLY A 159 -16.48 10.35 -19.65
CA GLY A 159 -17.50 9.61 -20.38
C GLY A 159 -17.51 9.84 -21.88
N GLN A 160 -17.07 11.02 -22.30
CA GLN A 160 -16.96 11.43 -23.70
C GLN A 160 -15.57 11.13 -24.30
N GLY A 161 -14.62 10.70 -23.46
CA GLY A 161 -13.28 10.31 -23.88
C GLY A 161 -13.22 8.93 -24.58
N SER A 162 -12.01 8.43 -24.78
CA SER A 162 -11.77 7.12 -25.39
C SER A 162 -12.32 5.95 -24.57
N VAL A 163 -12.34 4.75 -25.18
CA VAL A 163 -12.75 3.51 -24.51
C VAL A 163 -11.89 3.20 -23.27
N THR A 164 -10.58 3.49 -23.32
CA THR A 164 -9.66 3.30 -22.20
C THR A 164 -9.94 4.29 -21.07
N MET A 165 -10.21 5.55 -21.38
CA MET A 165 -10.63 6.57 -20.40
C MET A 165 -11.99 6.23 -19.77
N GLN A 166 -12.96 5.78 -20.57
CA GLN A 166 -14.28 5.36 -20.06
C GLN A 166 -14.19 4.14 -19.11
N ARG A 167 -13.34 3.15 -19.42
CA ARG A 167 -13.08 2.01 -18.53
C ARG A 167 -12.45 2.46 -17.21
N PHE A 168 -11.48 3.36 -17.28
CA PHE A 168 -10.84 3.92 -16.09
C PHE A 168 -11.81 4.73 -15.24
N ARG A 169 -12.68 5.54 -15.86
CA ARG A 169 -13.75 6.26 -15.15
C ARG A 169 -14.59 5.31 -14.31
N ASN A 170 -15.03 4.20 -14.90
CA ASN A 170 -15.86 3.23 -14.19
C ASN A 170 -15.10 2.62 -13.00
N TYR A 171 -13.81 2.32 -13.15
CA TYR A 171 -12.94 1.89 -12.04
C TYR A 171 -12.85 2.97 -10.96
N PHE A 172 -12.51 4.20 -11.34
CA PHE A 172 -12.19 5.28 -10.42
C PHE A 172 -13.38 5.62 -9.53
N TYR A 173 -14.57 5.82 -10.13
CA TYR A 173 -15.77 6.14 -9.37
C TYR A 173 -16.23 4.98 -8.50
N ARG A 174 -16.09 3.72 -8.95
CA ARG A 174 -16.43 2.56 -8.12
C ARG A 174 -15.52 2.44 -6.90
N GLN A 175 -14.22 2.71 -7.07
CA GLN A 175 -13.21 2.47 -6.04
C GLN A 175 -13.08 3.63 -5.05
N TRP A 176 -13.14 4.87 -5.54
CA TRP A 176 -12.75 6.05 -4.78
C TRP A 176 -13.91 6.99 -4.47
N LEU A 177 -14.96 6.98 -5.30
CA LEU A 177 -16.11 7.87 -5.18
C LEU A 177 -17.43 7.12 -5.34
N PRO A 178 -17.66 6.06 -4.54
CA PRO A 178 -18.86 5.24 -4.68
C PRO A 178 -20.12 6.09 -4.47
N PRO A 179 -21.23 5.76 -5.15
CA PRO A 179 -22.50 6.45 -4.91
C PRO A 179 -22.85 6.41 -3.44
N SER A 180 -23.26 7.55 -2.89
CA SER A 180 -23.85 7.61 -1.55
C SER A 180 -25.02 6.63 -1.48
N LYS A 181 -25.06 5.80 -0.43
CA LYS A 181 -26.22 4.94 -0.15
C LYS A 181 -27.44 5.78 0.22
#